data_AF-A0A812PHN3-F1
#
_entry.id   AF-A0A812PHN3-F1
#
_cell.length_a   1.000
_cell.length_b   1.000
_cell.length_c   1.000
_cell.angle_alpha   90.00
_cell.angle_beta   90.00
_cell.angle_gamma   90.00
#
_symmetry.space_group_name_H-M   'P 1'
#
loop_
_entity.id
_entity.type
_entity.pdbx_description
1 polymer ?
#
loop_
_entity_poly.entity_id
_entity_poly.type
_entity_poly.pdbx_seq_one_letter_code
_entity_poly.pdbx_strand_id
1 'polypeptide(L)'
;MKTAVFICGPTAVGKTKIAIELAHWLETEIVSFDSRQFYRELKIGAAPPDADELQAVKHHFIGNLSVEDNLSAGAFEKRALQSMNGIFQQHDALILVGGSGLYMKALLEGFDQLPEVPAETRARINQQYQDSGLPYLQEEVAKRDPEYYAQEARSLYPLREKNALQTVGYRELFAHFEGKYDLETAVEEIKKSWLNSTAFQIPIIAIGNLSTGGTGKTPMTEYLLQRLGGEIGVVSRGYGRKSKGLLEVDPLGSARDFGDEPLQMAKKFPRVKFVVSEKRVPGVQHLLNQEKLTCIILDDAYQHRYVKAGFYLLLSTWQ
;
A
#
# COMPACT_ATOMS: atom_id res chain seq x y z
N MET A 1 2.95 20.94 -34.22
CA MET A 1 3.07 20.78 -32.76
C MET A 1 2.81 19.31 -32.47
N LYS A 2 3.74 18.62 -31.80
CA LYS A 2 3.60 17.18 -31.53
C LYS A 2 2.75 16.96 -30.27
N THR A 3 1.86 15.97 -30.29
CA THR A 3 0.88 15.74 -29.22
C THR A 3 0.92 14.32 -28.70
N ALA A 4 1.06 14.15 -27.38
CA ALA A 4 0.95 12.86 -26.70
C ALA A 4 -0.40 12.78 -25.96
N VAL A 5 -1.25 11.81 -26.33
CA VAL A 5 -2.56 11.62 -25.70
C VAL A 5 -2.49 10.45 -24.72
N PHE A 6 -2.74 10.70 -23.44
CA PHE A 6 -2.74 9.67 -22.40
C PHE A 6 -4.16 9.15 -22.13
N ILE A 7 -4.35 7.84 -22.24
CA ILE A 7 -5.58 7.13 -21.88
C ILE A 7 -5.30 6.28 -20.64
N CYS A 8 -5.73 6.80 -19.49
CA CYS A 8 -5.47 6.24 -18.17
C CYS A 8 -6.76 5.71 -17.54
N GLY A 9 -6.64 4.71 -16.67
CA GLY A 9 -7.76 4.16 -15.91
C GLY A 9 -7.51 2.74 -15.42
N PRO A 10 -8.36 2.21 -14.54
CA PRO A 10 -8.21 0.84 -14.01
C PRO A 10 -8.36 -0.22 -15.11
N THR A 11 -8.01 -1.46 -14.83
CA THR A 11 -8.16 -2.58 -15.78
C THR A 11 -9.64 -2.76 -16.17
N ALA A 12 -9.90 -3.35 -17.33
CA ALA A 12 -11.25 -3.69 -17.83
C ALA A 12 -12.24 -2.53 -18.11
N VAL A 13 -11.84 -1.25 -18.02
CA VAL A 13 -12.71 -0.10 -18.38
C VAL A 13 -12.77 0.20 -19.89
N GLY A 14 -12.24 -0.67 -20.74
CA GLY A 14 -12.27 -0.50 -22.20
C GLY A 14 -11.22 0.46 -22.78
N LYS A 15 -10.12 0.71 -22.06
CA LYS A 15 -9.05 1.62 -22.52
C LYS A 15 -8.48 1.24 -23.88
N THR A 16 -8.20 -0.05 -24.09
CA THR A 16 -7.62 -0.57 -25.35
C THR A 16 -8.50 -0.24 -26.54
N LYS A 17 -9.80 -0.51 -26.42
CA LYS A 17 -10.78 -0.23 -27.48
C LYS A 17 -10.77 1.25 -27.88
N ILE A 18 -10.88 2.16 -26.91
CA ILE A 18 -10.87 3.61 -27.17
C ILE A 18 -9.51 4.06 -27.75
N ALA A 19 -8.40 3.47 -27.27
CA ALA A 19 -7.07 3.78 -27.79
C ALA A 19 -6.94 3.40 -29.26
N ILE A 20 -7.47 2.25 -29.68
CA ILE A 20 -7.46 1.79 -31.08
C ILE A 20 -8.34 2.69 -31.95
N GLU A 21 -9.56 3.00 -31.52
CA GLU A 21 -10.47 3.90 -32.24
C GLU A 21 -9.83 5.28 -32.46
N LEU A 22 -9.20 5.84 -31.42
CA LEU A 22 -8.53 7.12 -31.49
C LEU A 22 -7.24 7.05 -32.33
N ALA A 23 -6.50 5.94 -32.28
CA ALA A 23 -5.28 5.76 -33.07
C ALA A 23 -5.58 5.71 -34.56
N HIS A 24 -6.68 5.05 -34.96
CA HIS A 24 -7.14 5.08 -36.34
C HIS A 24 -7.53 6.49 -36.79
N TRP A 25 -8.27 7.22 -35.95
CA TRP A 25 -8.70 8.58 -36.27
C TRP A 25 -7.53 9.57 -36.41
N LEU A 26 -6.48 9.39 -35.60
CA LEU A 26 -5.26 10.20 -35.63
C LEU A 26 -4.18 9.65 -36.56
N GLU A 27 -4.44 8.53 -37.24
CA GLU A 27 -3.49 7.79 -38.08
C GLU A 27 -2.13 7.61 -37.39
N THR A 28 -2.12 7.05 -36.17
CA THR A 28 -0.92 6.93 -35.33
C THR A 28 -0.77 5.56 -34.65
N GLU A 29 0.29 5.42 -33.86
CA GLU A 29 0.68 4.22 -33.13
C GLU A 29 0.39 4.36 -31.62
N ILE A 30 0.34 3.22 -30.93
CA ILE A 30 0.03 3.14 -29.49
C ILE A 30 1.29 2.71 -28.72
N VAL A 31 1.59 3.41 -27.63
CA VAL A 31 2.65 3.06 -26.67
C VAL A 31 1.99 2.59 -25.37
N SER A 32 2.17 1.32 -25.02
CA SER A 32 1.69 0.82 -23.72
C SER A 32 2.61 1.30 -22.60
N PHE A 33 2.01 1.77 -21.50
CA PHE A 33 2.69 1.96 -20.23
C PHE A 33 2.17 1.02 -19.16
N ASP A 34 1.46 -0.06 -19.53
CA ASP A 34 1.02 -1.08 -18.57
C ASP A 34 2.15 -2.06 -18.27
N SER A 35 2.80 -1.89 -17.11
CA SER A 35 3.99 -2.65 -16.72
C SER A 35 3.83 -4.17 -16.72
N ARG A 36 2.59 -4.70 -16.65
CA ARG A 36 2.36 -6.15 -16.71
C ARG A 36 2.19 -6.65 -18.13
N GLN A 37 1.69 -5.82 -19.05
CA GLN A 37 1.47 -6.20 -20.44
C GLN A 37 2.77 -6.26 -21.27
N PHE A 38 3.88 -5.76 -20.71
CA PHE A 38 5.20 -5.83 -21.35
C PHE A 38 5.68 -7.27 -21.56
N TYR A 39 5.20 -8.20 -20.73
CA TYR A 39 5.70 -9.56 -20.64
C TYR A 39 4.85 -10.55 -21.43
N ARG A 40 5.47 -11.27 -22.38
CA ARG A 40 4.80 -12.20 -23.30
C ARG A 40 4.15 -13.41 -22.62
N GLU A 41 4.63 -13.79 -21.44
CA GLU A 41 4.10 -14.91 -20.66
C GLU A 41 2.81 -14.53 -19.90
N LEU A 42 2.56 -13.23 -19.65
CA LEU A 42 1.42 -12.76 -18.85
C LEU A 42 0.14 -12.55 -19.68
N LYS A 43 -0.39 -13.63 -20.26
CA LYS A 43 -1.53 -13.58 -21.20
C LYS A 43 -2.92 -13.44 -20.57
N ILE A 44 -3.07 -13.76 -19.28
CA ILE A 44 -4.38 -13.81 -18.60
C ILE A 44 -4.50 -12.65 -17.62
N GLY A 45 -3.68 -12.64 -16.57
CA GLY A 45 -3.80 -11.68 -15.47
C GLY A 45 -3.50 -10.22 -15.84
N ALA A 46 -2.73 -9.98 -16.91
CA ALA A 46 -2.44 -8.64 -17.40
C ALA A 46 -3.47 -8.12 -18.43
N ALA A 47 -4.41 -8.99 -18.85
CA ALA A 47 -5.40 -8.71 -19.89
C ALA A 47 -4.81 -7.90 -21.07
N PRO A 48 -3.73 -8.38 -21.72
CA PRO A 48 -3.15 -7.67 -22.86
C PRO A 48 -4.17 -7.62 -24.02
N PRO A 49 -4.00 -6.69 -24.97
CA PRO A 49 -4.82 -6.67 -26.18
C PRO A 49 -4.80 -8.02 -26.90
N ASP A 50 -5.94 -8.42 -27.45
CA ASP A 50 -6.04 -9.67 -28.19
C ASP A 50 -5.39 -9.58 -29.59
N ALA A 51 -5.40 -10.69 -30.33
CA ALA A 51 -4.74 -10.75 -31.64
C ALA A 51 -5.35 -9.80 -32.67
N ASP A 52 -6.66 -9.55 -32.61
CA ASP A 52 -7.35 -8.65 -33.53
C ASP A 52 -7.06 -7.20 -33.17
N GLU A 53 -7.05 -6.89 -31.86
CA GLU A 53 -6.67 -5.58 -31.34
C GLU A 53 -5.20 -5.21 -31.66
N LEU A 54 -4.28 -6.18 -31.56
CA LEU A 54 -2.87 -5.99 -31.92
C LEU A 54 -2.63 -5.84 -33.43
N GLN A 55 -3.50 -6.41 -34.26
CA GLN A 55 -3.45 -6.24 -35.71
C GLN A 55 -4.06 -4.93 -36.18
N ALA A 56 -5.03 -4.39 -35.44
CA ALA A 56 -5.72 -3.16 -35.79
C ALA A 56 -4.76 -1.96 -35.85
N VAL A 57 -3.90 -1.82 -34.84
CA VAL A 57 -2.94 -0.71 -34.71
C VAL A 57 -1.62 -1.23 -34.18
N LYS A 58 -0.50 -0.66 -34.61
CA LYS A 58 0.82 -1.01 -34.08
C LYS A 58 0.95 -0.58 -32.61
N HIS A 59 1.18 -1.58 -31.75
CA HIS A 59 1.41 -1.39 -30.32
C HIS A 59 2.89 -1.57 -29.98
N HIS A 60 3.42 -0.64 -29.19
CA HIS A 60 4.73 -0.74 -28.57
C HIS A 60 4.61 -1.22 -27.12
N PHE A 61 5.62 -1.95 -26.66
CA PHE A 61 5.71 -2.46 -25.28
C PHE A 61 4.59 -3.45 -24.89
N ILE A 62 4.02 -4.19 -25.84
CA ILE A 62 3.14 -5.33 -25.51
C ILE A 62 3.87 -6.62 -25.83
N GLY A 63 4.03 -7.49 -24.83
CA GLY A 63 4.64 -8.82 -24.98
C GLY A 63 6.07 -8.80 -25.56
N ASN A 64 6.81 -7.70 -25.40
CA ASN A 64 8.14 -7.54 -25.95
C ASN A 64 9.27 -7.99 -25.01
N LEU A 65 8.93 -8.33 -23.76
CA LEU A 65 9.84 -8.84 -22.74
C LEU A 65 9.46 -10.24 -22.26
N SER A 66 10.41 -10.95 -21.67
CA SER A 66 10.20 -12.15 -20.86
C SER A 66 10.05 -11.80 -19.39
N VAL A 67 9.29 -12.59 -18.62
CA VAL A 67 9.23 -12.45 -17.14
C VAL A 67 10.59 -12.60 -16.43
N GLU A 68 11.62 -13.13 -17.11
CA GLU A 68 13.00 -13.16 -16.62
C GLU A 68 13.73 -11.81 -16.82
N ASP A 69 13.24 -10.96 -17.71
CA ASP A 69 13.79 -9.63 -17.96
C ASP A 69 13.37 -8.67 -16.85
N ASN A 70 14.32 -7.87 -16.36
CA ASN A 70 14.04 -6.79 -15.44
C ASN A 70 13.90 -5.46 -16.19
N LEU A 71 12.70 -4.88 -16.19
CA LEU A 71 12.49 -3.51 -16.64
C LEU A 71 12.04 -2.63 -15.46
N SER A 72 12.88 -1.67 -15.09
CA SER A 72 12.51 -0.63 -14.13
C SER A 72 11.73 0.51 -14.81
N ALA A 73 11.01 1.31 -14.02
CA ALA A 73 10.31 2.48 -14.56
C ALA A 73 11.26 3.50 -15.23
N GLY A 74 12.47 3.71 -14.70
CA GLY A 74 13.47 4.59 -15.32
C GLY A 74 14.11 4.00 -16.58
N ALA A 75 14.26 2.68 -16.66
CA ALA A 75 14.69 2.03 -17.90
C ALA A 75 13.59 2.09 -18.97
N PHE A 76 12.33 1.93 -18.56
CA PHE A 76 11.17 2.11 -19.42
C PHE A 76 11.10 3.52 -19.98
N GLU A 77 11.21 4.55 -19.15
CA GLU A 77 11.21 5.96 -19.56
C GLU A 77 12.13 6.20 -20.75
N LYS A 78 13.41 5.82 -20.63
CA LYS A 78 14.41 6.00 -21.70
C LYS A 78 14.01 5.31 -22.99
N ARG A 79 13.56 4.05 -22.91
CA ARG A 79 13.14 3.25 -24.07
C ARG A 79 11.87 3.81 -24.71
N ALA A 80 10.90 4.20 -23.90
CA ALA A 80 9.63 4.73 -24.35
C ALA A 80 9.79 6.12 -24.98
N LEU A 81 10.62 7.02 -24.41
CA LEU A 81 10.96 8.30 -25.03
C LEU A 81 11.65 8.11 -26.39
N GLN A 82 12.54 7.13 -26.51
CA GLN A 82 13.15 6.79 -27.80
C GLN A 82 12.09 6.32 -28.82
N SER A 83 11.17 5.45 -28.40
CA SER A 83 10.06 4.99 -29.23
C SER A 83 9.14 6.14 -29.66
N MET A 84 8.77 7.02 -28.73
CA MET A 84 7.93 8.20 -28.96
C MET A 84 8.59 9.15 -29.97
N ASN A 85 9.90 9.39 -29.85
CA ASN A 85 10.65 10.20 -30.80
C ASN A 85 10.61 9.59 -32.21
N GLY A 86 10.73 8.26 -32.32
CA GLY A 86 10.57 7.55 -33.60
C GLY A 86 9.18 7.72 -34.21
N ILE A 87 8.12 7.56 -33.40
CA ILE A 87 6.73 7.76 -33.84
C ILE A 87 6.51 9.20 -34.30
N PHE A 88 7.03 10.18 -33.55
CA PHE A 88 6.89 11.60 -33.90
C PHE A 88 7.65 12.03 -35.18
N GLN A 89 8.55 11.20 -35.73
CA GLN A 89 9.12 11.47 -37.05
C GLN A 89 8.09 11.26 -38.17
N GLN A 90 7.09 10.41 -37.94
CA GLN A 90 6.10 9.99 -38.95
C GLN A 90 4.69 10.54 -38.64
N HIS A 91 4.40 10.77 -37.36
CA HIS A 91 3.07 11.16 -36.90
C HIS A 91 3.12 12.47 -36.09
N ASP A 92 2.05 13.26 -36.14
CA ASP A 92 1.92 14.48 -35.33
C ASP A 92 1.33 14.24 -33.94
N ALA A 93 0.63 13.13 -33.77
CA ALA A 93 0.12 12.68 -32.48
C ALA A 93 0.59 11.25 -32.20
N LEU A 94 0.56 10.82 -30.93
CA LEU A 94 0.65 9.40 -30.54
C LEU A 94 -0.23 9.15 -29.31
N ILE A 95 -0.57 7.89 -29.08
CA ILE A 95 -1.42 7.49 -27.95
C ILE A 95 -0.62 6.67 -26.96
N LEU A 96 -0.73 7.02 -25.67
CA LEU A 96 -0.21 6.24 -24.56
C LEU A 96 -1.37 5.62 -23.78
N VAL A 97 -1.33 4.31 -23.55
CA VAL A 97 -2.41 3.59 -22.86
C VAL A 97 -1.87 2.67 -21.76
N GLY A 98 -2.52 2.64 -20.60
CA GLY A 98 -2.10 1.76 -19.50
C GLY A 98 -2.68 2.10 -18.13
N GLY A 99 -2.46 1.22 -17.16
CA GLY A 99 -2.86 1.41 -15.76
C GLY A 99 -1.72 1.72 -14.79
N SER A 100 -0.45 1.66 -15.21
CA SER A 100 0.69 1.77 -14.28
C SER A 100 1.10 3.23 -14.03
N GLY A 101 0.54 3.84 -12.99
CA GLY A 101 0.77 5.26 -12.67
C GLY A 101 2.25 5.66 -12.50
N LEU A 102 3.10 4.77 -11.95
CA LEU A 102 4.54 5.04 -11.81
C LEU A 102 5.23 5.20 -13.19
N TYR A 103 4.84 4.39 -14.17
CA TYR A 103 5.42 4.41 -15.52
C TYR A 103 4.93 5.62 -16.32
N MET A 104 3.68 6.03 -16.09
CA MET A 104 3.15 7.29 -16.61
C MET A 104 3.92 8.49 -16.02
N LYS A 105 4.11 8.53 -14.70
CA LYS A 105 4.88 9.59 -14.04
C LYS A 105 6.31 9.66 -14.54
N ALA A 106 6.96 8.50 -14.72
CA ALA A 106 8.30 8.43 -15.30
C ALA A 106 8.39 9.16 -16.66
N LEU A 107 7.37 9.01 -17.52
CA LEU A 107 7.34 9.67 -18.83
C LEU A 107 7.06 11.17 -18.75
N LEU A 108 6.27 11.62 -17.76
CA LEU A 108 5.84 13.01 -17.63
C LEU A 108 6.84 13.86 -16.84
N GLU A 109 7.42 13.29 -15.79
CA GLU A 109 8.23 13.98 -14.79
C GLU A 109 9.72 13.59 -14.87
N GLY A 110 10.02 12.45 -15.49
CA GLY A 110 11.36 11.84 -15.46
C GLY A 110 11.70 11.20 -14.12
N PHE A 111 12.89 10.61 -14.03
CA PHE A 111 13.51 10.24 -12.77
C PHE A 111 14.82 10.99 -12.55
N ASP A 112 15.14 11.25 -11.28
CA ASP A 112 16.46 11.70 -10.89
C ASP A 112 17.53 10.71 -11.38
N GLN A 113 18.67 11.24 -11.83
CA GLN A 113 19.82 10.42 -12.21
C GLN A 113 20.40 9.78 -10.96
N LEU A 114 19.92 8.57 -10.65
CA LEU A 114 20.52 7.73 -9.63
C LEU A 114 21.77 7.06 -10.22
N PRO A 115 22.89 7.04 -9.47
CA PRO A 115 24.08 6.33 -9.91
C PRO A 115 23.78 4.83 -10.07
N GLU A 116 24.39 4.19 -11.08
CA GLU A 116 24.33 2.73 -11.20
C GLU A 116 24.92 2.11 -9.94
N VAL A 117 24.11 1.29 -9.26
CA VAL A 117 24.55 0.56 -8.07
C VAL A 117 25.24 -0.73 -8.54
N PRO A 118 26.53 -0.95 -8.24
CA PRO A 118 27.22 -2.16 -8.62
C PRO A 118 26.51 -3.42 -8.10
N ALA A 119 26.48 -4.48 -8.92
CA ALA A 119 25.83 -5.74 -8.55
C ALA A 119 26.38 -6.32 -7.23
N GLU A 120 27.68 -6.16 -7.00
CA GLU A 120 28.36 -6.56 -5.76
C GLU A 120 27.84 -5.81 -4.54
N THR A 121 27.55 -4.52 -4.66
CA THR A 121 26.95 -3.71 -3.58
C THR A 121 25.56 -4.23 -3.23
N ARG A 122 24.74 -4.53 -4.23
CA ARG A 122 23.40 -5.10 -4.03
C ARG A 122 23.48 -6.49 -3.40
N ALA A 123 24.38 -7.35 -3.87
CA ALA A 123 24.60 -8.68 -3.31
C ALA A 123 25.03 -8.60 -1.84
N ARG A 124 26.00 -7.72 -1.53
CA ARG A 124 26.47 -7.50 -0.15
C ARG A 124 25.36 -7.01 0.78
N ILE A 125 24.55 -6.04 0.35
CA ILE A 125 23.44 -5.52 1.16
C ILE A 125 22.36 -6.59 1.38
N ASN A 126 22.04 -7.38 0.35
CA ASN A 126 21.10 -8.49 0.47
C ASN A 126 21.61 -9.58 1.43
N GLN A 127 22.91 -9.89 1.39
CA GLN A 127 23.52 -10.82 2.35
C GLN A 127 23.41 -10.27 3.77
N GLN A 128 23.77 -9.00 3.97
CA GLN A 128 23.65 -8.34 5.27
C GLN A 128 22.21 -8.33 5.81
N TYR A 129 21.22 -8.18 4.92
CA TYR A 129 19.80 -8.31 5.26
C TYR A 129 19.43 -9.72 5.70
N GLN A 130 19.94 -10.75 5.01
CA GLN A 130 19.69 -12.14 5.38
C GLN A 130 20.32 -12.47 6.74
N ASP A 131 21.52 -11.99 7.00
CA ASP A 131 22.28 -12.31 8.22
C ASP A 131 21.78 -11.54 9.44
N SER A 132 21.45 -10.25 9.28
CA SER A 132 21.19 -9.33 10.41
C SER A 132 19.78 -8.72 10.39
N GLY A 133 18.98 -9.01 9.37
CA GLY A 133 17.60 -8.57 9.25
C GLY A 133 17.43 -7.09 8.89
N LEU A 134 16.16 -6.68 8.86
CA LEU A 134 15.77 -5.29 8.59
C LEU A 134 16.36 -4.26 9.58
N PRO A 135 16.46 -4.52 10.91
CA PRO A 135 17.00 -3.52 11.84
C PRO A 135 18.40 -3.04 11.47
N TYR A 136 19.27 -3.93 11.00
CA TYR A 136 20.62 -3.58 10.55
C TYR A 136 20.60 -2.60 9.37
N LEU A 137 19.76 -2.85 8.35
CA LEU A 137 19.64 -1.93 7.22
C LEU A 137 19.11 -0.56 7.64
N GLN A 138 18.17 -0.52 8.59
CA GLN A 138 17.65 0.73 9.12
C GLN A 138 18.72 1.54 9.88
N GLU A 139 19.59 0.87 10.63
CA GLU A 139 20.73 1.52 11.25
C GLU A 139 21.75 2.04 10.24
N GLU A 140 22.06 1.27 9.20
CA GLU A 140 23.00 1.69 8.15
C GLU A 140 22.49 2.90 7.37
N VAL A 141 21.18 2.97 7.07
CA VAL A 141 20.57 4.17 6.47
C VAL A 141 20.65 5.35 7.43
N ALA A 142 20.28 5.16 8.70
CA ALA A 142 20.32 6.23 9.70
C ALA A 142 21.73 6.80 9.93
N LYS A 143 22.77 5.96 9.88
CA LYS A 143 24.17 6.38 10.02
C LYS A 143 24.67 7.17 8.81
N ARG A 144 24.22 6.81 7.60
CA ARG A 144 24.77 7.34 6.35
C ARG A 144 23.99 8.51 5.79
N ASP A 145 22.73 8.66 6.18
CA ASP A 145 21.87 9.75 5.74
C ASP A 145 20.95 10.27 6.87
N PRO A 146 21.52 10.84 7.94
CA PRO A 146 20.74 11.47 9.00
C PRO A 146 20.02 12.75 8.52
N GLU A 147 20.43 13.33 7.39
CA GLU A 147 19.97 14.63 6.89
C GLU A 147 18.75 14.55 5.96
N TYR A 148 18.59 13.48 5.17
CA TYR A 148 17.46 13.32 4.24
C TYR A 148 16.09 13.41 4.93
N TYR A 149 15.92 12.69 6.04
CA TYR A 149 14.69 12.74 6.83
C TYR A 149 14.45 14.13 7.43
N ALA A 150 15.51 14.81 7.86
CA ALA A 150 15.41 16.13 8.48
C ALA A 150 15.09 17.24 7.46
N GLN A 151 15.58 17.15 6.22
CA GLN A 151 15.31 18.15 5.17
C GLN A 151 13.86 18.08 4.67
N GLU A 152 13.34 16.89 4.36
CA GLU A 152 11.94 16.71 3.98
C GLU A 152 11.02 17.21 5.10
N ALA A 153 11.26 16.76 6.34
CA ALA A 153 10.50 17.21 7.50
C ALA A 153 10.61 18.73 7.73
N ARG A 154 11.77 19.36 7.52
CA ARG A 154 11.90 20.83 7.63
C ARG A 154 11.02 21.56 6.63
N SER A 155 10.94 21.08 5.39
CA SER A 155 10.08 21.71 4.37
C SER A 155 8.59 21.59 4.70
N LEU A 156 8.19 20.53 5.40
CA LEU A 156 6.81 20.26 5.80
C LEU A 156 6.45 20.82 7.19
N TYR A 157 7.42 21.29 7.96
CA TYR A 157 7.23 21.84 9.31
C TYR A 157 6.16 22.96 9.41
N PRO A 158 6.03 23.89 8.44
CA PRO A 158 4.95 24.89 8.47
C PRO A 158 3.54 24.27 8.46
N LEU A 159 3.40 23.04 7.96
CA LEU A 159 2.15 22.30 7.86
C LEU A 159 1.94 21.30 9.00
N ARG A 160 2.82 21.28 10.02
CA ARG A 160 2.85 20.23 11.06
C ARG A 160 1.52 19.92 11.75
N GLU A 161 0.62 20.89 11.89
CA GLU A 161 -0.71 20.73 12.49
C GLU A 161 -1.69 19.88 11.65
N LYS A 162 -1.36 19.58 10.39
CA LYS A 162 -2.22 18.75 9.52
C LYS A 162 -2.19 17.30 9.96
N ASN A 163 -3.37 16.66 10.01
CA ASN A 163 -3.52 15.24 10.41
C ASN A 163 -2.58 14.28 9.66
N ALA A 164 -2.32 14.52 8.37
CA ALA A 164 -1.42 13.69 7.56
C ALA A 164 0.05 13.73 8.05
N LEU A 165 0.46 14.82 8.69
CA LEU A 165 1.81 15.05 9.21
C LEU A 165 1.94 14.72 10.70
N GLN A 166 0.88 14.21 11.32
CA GLN A 166 0.87 13.65 12.68
C GLN A 166 1.25 12.16 12.70
N THR A 167 1.96 11.69 11.68
CA THR A 167 2.43 10.30 11.56
C THR A 167 3.83 10.12 12.17
N VAL A 168 4.18 8.86 12.44
CA VAL A 168 5.51 8.43 12.91
C VAL A 168 6.58 8.86 11.90
N GLY A 169 7.69 9.40 12.39
CA GLY A 169 8.73 10.04 11.61
C GLY A 169 8.64 11.56 11.75
N TYR A 170 7.54 12.14 11.26
CA TYR A 170 7.35 13.59 11.24
C TYR A 170 7.14 14.19 12.62
N ARG A 171 6.34 13.55 13.47
CA ARG A 171 6.09 14.06 14.83
C ARG A 171 7.37 14.17 15.65
N GLU A 172 8.22 13.15 15.55
CA GLU A 172 9.47 13.08 16.28
C GLU A 172 10.48 14.10 15.75
N LEU A 173 10.57 14.26 14.43
CA LEU A 173 11.41 15.29 13.80
C LEU A 173 10.92 16.71 14.09
N PHE A 174 9.61 16.95 14.14
CA PHE A 174 9.07 18.27 14.50
C PHE A 174 9.32 18.60 15.97
N ALA A 175 9.18 17.62 16.87
CA ALA A 175 9.53 17.80 18.27
C ALA A 175 11.02 18.10 18.45
N HIS A 176 11.90 17.51 17.62
CA HIS A 176 13.30 17.91 17.55
C HIS A 176 13.48 19.36 17.08
N PHE A 177 12.78 19.79 16.02
CA PHE A 177 12.85 21.17 15.53
C PHE A 177 12.29 22.19 16.54
N GLU A 178 11.35 21.77 17.40
CA GLU A 178 10.82 22.55 18.52
C GLU A 178 11.74 22.54 19.75
N GLY A 179 12.88 21.84 19.70
CA GLY A 179 13.86 21.76 20.77
C GLY A 179 13.45 20.86 21.94
N LYS A 180 12.45 19.98 21.77
CA LYS A 180 11.99 19.07 22.83
C LYS A 180 12.98 17.93 23.10
N TYR A 181 13.76 17.53 22.10
CA TYR A 181 14.85 16.56 22.22
C TYR A 181 15.84 16.69 21.04
N ASP A 182 17.04 16.13 21.18
CA ASP A 182 18.05 16.12 20.11
C ASP A 182 17.69 15.15 18.96
N LEU A 183 18.42 15.24 17.84
CA LEU A 183 18.15 14.46 16.64
C LEU A 183 18.34 12.96 16.89
N GLU A 184 19.32 12.60 17.71
CA GLU A 184 19.61 11.20 18.04
C GLU A 184 18.44 10.57 18.80
N THR A 185 17.92 11.27 19.82
CA THR A 185 16.72 10.88 20.56
C THR A 185 15.49 10.82 19.65
N ALA A 186 15.32 11.78 18.72
CA ALA A 186 14.22 11.75 17.76
C ALA A 186 14.27 10.50 16.87
N VAL A 187 15.45 10.17 16.36
CA VAL A 187 15.68 8.96 15.55
C VAL A 187 15.44 7.69 16.37
N GLU A 188 15.82 7.65 17.64
CA GLU A 188 15.50 6.53 18.53
C GLU A 188 13.99 6.37 18.76
N GLU A 189 13.24 7.45 18.96
CA GLU A 189 11.79 7.41 19.12
C GLU A 189 11.08 6.94 17.83
N ILE A 190 11.59 7.34 16.66
CA ILE A 190 11.12 6.83 15.36
C ILE A 190 11.37 5.32 15.27
N LYS A 191 12.58 4.86 15.63
CA LYS A 191 12.95 3.44 15.64
C LYS A 191 12.06 2.63 16.59
N LYS A 192 11.80 3.11 17.82
CA LYS A 192 10.87 2.47 18.77
C LYS A 192 9.47 2.32 18.17
N SER A 193 9.01 3.31 17.42
CA SER A 193 7.71 3.28 16.76
C SER A 193 7.65 2.33 15.55
N TRP A 194 8.79 2.05 14.89
CA TRP A 194 8.87 1.11 13.77
C TRP A 194 9.08 -0.36 14.19
N LEU A 195 9.74 -0.61 15.32
CA LEU A 195 10.22 -1.94 15.72
C LEU A 195 9.26 -2.72 16.64
N ASN A 196 8.28 -2.05 17.25
CA ASN A 196 7.45 -2.68 18.29
C ASN A 196 6.21 -3.37 17.70
N SER A 197 6.40 -4.55 17.10
CA SER A 197 5.30 -5.51 16.92
C SER A 197 5.27 -6.49 18.09
N THR A 198 4.14 -6.53 18.82
CA THR A 198 3.94 -7.47 19.91
C THR A 198 3.35 -8.77 19.36
N ALA A 199 4.02 -9.89 19.61
CA ALA A 199 3.47 -11.22 19.35
C ALA A 199 2.75 -11.73 20.61
N PHE A 200 1.67 -12.48 20.41
CA PHE A 200 0.92 -13.13 21.48
C PHE A 200 0.95 -14.64 21.26
N GLN A 201 0.86 -15.42 22.34
CA GLN A 201 0.90 -16.88 22.27
C GLN A 201 -0.44 -17.52 21.83
N ILE A 202 -1.47 -16.71 21.62
CA ILE A 202 -2.78 -17.13 21.11
C ILE A 202 -2.83 -16.92 19.59
N PRO A 203 -3.55 -17.77 18.83
CA PRO A 203 -3.87 -17.48 17.44
C PRO A 203 -4.55 -16.12 17.29
N ILE A 204 -4.01 -15.28 16.40
CA ILE A 204 -4.59 -13.98 16.04
C ILE A 204 -4.82 -13.93 14.54
N ILE A 205 -6.04 -13.58 14.13
CA ILE A 205 -6.42 -13.33 12.73
C ILE A 205 -6.64 -11.82 12.55
N ALA A 206 -5.87 -11.18 11.67
CA ALA A 206 -6.05 -9.78 11.34
C ALA A 206 -6.80 -9.62 10.01
N ILE A 207 -7.92 -8.88 10.03
CA ILE A 207 -8.72 -8.60 8.84
C ILE A 207 -8.51 -7.14 8.45
N GLY A 208 -8.08 -6.88 7.22
CA GLY A 208 -7.91 -5.51 6.75
C GLY A 208 -8.18 -5.36 5.27
N ASN A 209 -7.84 -4.21 4.71
CA ASN A 209 -8.11 -3.88 3.32
C ASN A 209 -6.88 -3.38 2.56
N LEU A 210 -6.82 -3.71 1.27
CA LEU A 210 -5.81 -3.19 0.34
C LEU A 210 -6.29 -1.93 -0.40
N SER A 211 -7.60 -1.72 -0.52
CA SER A 211 -8.21 -0.55 -1.16
C SER A 211 -9.02 0.30 -0.16
N THR A 212 -9.14 1.60 -0.43
CA THR A 212 -9.99 2.52 0.34
C THR A 212 -11.46 2.29 0.02
N GLY A 213 -12.33 2.19 1.04
CA GLY A 213 -13.76 1.98 0.88
C GLY A 213 -14.30 0.81 1.69
N GLY A 214 -15.60 0.52 1.54
CA GLY A 214 -16.27 -0.61 2.19
C GLY A 214 -15.92 -1.93 1.53
N THR A 215 -14.79 -2.53 1.90
CA THR A 215 -14.25 -3.77 1.30
C THR A 215 -14.79 -5.05 1.95
N GLY A 216 -15.86 -4.97 2.74
CA GLY A 216 -16.47 -6.14 3.39
C GLY A 216 -15.75 -6.67 4.63
N LYS A 217 -14.93 -5.86 5.32
CA LYS A 217 -14.19 -6.26 6.54
C LYS A 217 -15.12 -6.75 7.64
N THR A 218 -16.13 -5.95 7.99
CA THR A 218 -17.12 -6.28 9.01
C THR A 218 -17.90 -7.56 8.65
N PRO A 219 -18.47 -7.71 7.43
CA PRO A 219 -19.02 -9.00 6.98
C PRO A 219 -18.05 -10.19 7.07
N MET A 220 -16.76 -9.99 6.79
CA MET A 220 -15.75 -11.05 6.93
C MET A 220 -15.50 -11.41 8.40
N THR A 221 -15.43 -10.43 9.30
CA THR A 221 -15.36 -10.67 10.75
C THR A 221 -16.55 -11.52 11.19
N GLU A 222 -17.77 -11.15 10.79
CA GLU A 222 -18.98 -11.93 11.10
C GLU A 222 -18.94 -13.35 10.51
N TYR A 223 -18.46 -13.50 9.27
CA TYR A 223 -18.32 -14.81 8.61
C TYR A 223 -17.38 -15.72 9.41
N LEU A 224 -16.24 -15.20 9.88
CA LEU A 224 -15.32 -15.96 10.71
C LEU A 224 -15.95 -16.34 12.05
N LEU A 225 -16.64 -15.41 12.72
CA LEU A 225 -17.32 -15.69 14.00
C LEU A 225 -18.37 -16.79 13.88
N GLN A 226 -19.00 -16.96 12.71
CA GLN A 226 -19.98 -18.04 12.48
C GLN A 226 -19.34 -19.40 12.18
N ARG A 227 -18.10 -19.42 11.71
CA ARG A 227 -17.44 -20.64 11.20
C ARG A 227 -16.35 -21.17 12.11
N LEU A 228 -15.70 -20.29 12.85
CA LEU A 228 -14.71 -20.67 13.84
C LEU A 228 -15.44 -21.13 15.11
N GLY A 229 -15.06 -22.30 15.62
CA GLY A 229 -15.49 -22.77 16.94
C GLY A 229 -14.56 -22.27 18.04
N GLY A 230 -15.04 -22.33 19.29
CA GLY A 230 -14.27 -21.96 20.48
C GLY A 230 -14.59 -20.55 21.01
N GLU A 231 -13.88 -20.17 22.07
CA GLU A 231 -14.00 -18.85 22.70
C GLU A 231 -13.19 -17.83 21.90
N ILE A 232 -13.86 -16.88 21.26
CA ILE A 232 -13.25 -15.89 20.37
C ILE A 232 -13.46 -14.49 20.95
N GLY A 233 -12.40 -13.68 20.94
CA GLY A 233 -12.48 -12.26 21.23
C GLY A 233 -12.24 -11.41 19.98
N VAL A 234 -12.86 -10.23 19.92
CA VAL A 234 -12.69 -9.30 18.80
C VAL A 234 -12.17 -7.96 19.30
N VAL A 235 -11.12 -7.45 18.66
CA VAL A 235 -10.63 -6.08 18.89
C VAL A 235 -10.88 -5.24 17.65
N SER A 236 -11.67 -4.18 17.78
CA SER A 236 -11.92 -3.20 16.72
C SER A 236 -11.41 -1.80 17.12
N ARG A 237 -11.34 -0.89 16.14
CA ARG A 237 -10.98 0.52 16.40
C ARG A 237 -12.13 1.30 17.03
N GLY A 238 -13.37 0.89 16.75
CA GLY A 238 -14.55 1.69 17.06
C GLY A 238 -14.58 2.98 16.24
N TYR A 239 -14.55 2.85 14.91
CA TYR A 239 -14.57 4.00 14.00
C TYR A 239 -15.82 4.87 14.30
N GLY A 240 -15.64 6.20 14.25
CA GLY A 240 -16.73 7.15 14.49
C GLY A 240 -17.15 7.37 15.95
N ARG A 241 -16.64 6.58 16.92
CA ARG A 241 -16.97 6.77 18.34
C ARG A 241 -16.39 8.08 18.91
N LYS A 242 -17.04 8.62 19.93
CA LYS A 242 -16.62 9.82 20.68
C LYS A 242 -15.84 9.50 21.96
N SER A 243 -16.00 8.28 22.49
CA SER A 243 -15.22 7.82 23.62
C SER A 243 -13.74 7.66 23.24
N LYS A 244 -12.85 7.71 24.24
CA LYS A 244 -11.41 7.51 24.07
C LYS A 244 -10.94 6.34 24.92
N GLY A 245 -9.81 5.76 24.54
CA GLY A 245 -9.19 4.67 25.30
C GLY A 245 -9.81 3.30 25.03
N LEU A 246 -9.57 2.35 25.92
CA LEU A 246 -10.03 0.96 25.79
C LEU A 246 -11.37 0.80 26.48
N LEU A 247 -12.36 0.25 25.78
CA LEU A 247 -13.66 -0.09 26.34
C LEU A 247 -14.13 -1.45 25.83
N GLU A 248 -14.78 -2.22 26.71
CA GLU A 248 -15.58 -3.38 26.32
C GLU A 248 -16.93 -2.89 25.78
N VAL A 249 -17.39 -3.48 24.69
CA VAL A 249 -18.62 -3.06 24.01
C VAL A 249 -19.81 -3.63 24.74
N ASP A 250 -20.64 -2.77 25.31
CA ASP A 250 -21.96 -3.14 25.83
C ASP A 250 -22.97 -3.21 24.66
N PRO A 251 -23.59 -4.38 24.38
CA PRO A 251 -24.60 -4.51 23.34
C PRO A 251 -25.82 -3.60 23.54
N LEU A 252 -26.10 -3.14 24.77
CA LEU A 252 -27.19 -2.21 25.06
C LEU A 252 -26.77 -0.74 24.95
N GLY A 253 -25.49 -0.48 24.72
CA GLY A 253 -24.93 0.86 24.61
C GLY A 253 -25.19 1.53 23.26
N SER A 254 -24.43 2.61 23.01
CA SER A 254 -24.63 3.47 21.85
C SER A 254 -23.47 3.44 20.86
N ALA A 255 -23.76 3.65 19.57
CA ALA A 255 -22.73 3.75 18.53
C ALA A 255 -21.82 4.97 18.77
N ARG A 256 -22.30 5.98 19.51
CA ARG A 256 -21.48 7.13 19.92
C ARG A 256 -20.36 6.71 20.87
N ASP A 257 -20.55 5.66 21.65
CA ASP A 257 -19.57 5.19 22.64
C ASP A 257 -18.64 4.12 22.06
N PHE A 258 -19.14 3.26 21.17
CA PHE A 258 -18.39 2.08 20.72
C PHE A 258 -18.07 2.06 19.22
N GLY A 259 -18.74 2.92 18.43
CA GLY A 259 -18.79 2.78 16.97
C GLY A 259 -20.00 1.92 16.57
N ASP A 260 -20.46 2.12 15.35
CA ASP A 260 -21.61 1.43 14.77
C ASP A 260 -21.31 -0.05 14.49
N GLU A 261 -20.20 -0.37 13.82
CA GLU A 261 -19.84 -1.74 13.47
C GLU A 261 -19.59 -2.65 14.69
N PRO A 262 -18.78 -2.27 15.70
CA PRO A 262 -18.55 -3.13 16.86
C PRO A 262 -19.81 -3.34 17.70
N LEU A 263 -20.66 -2.31 17.82
CA LEU A 263 -21.93 -2.42 18.53
C LEU A 263 -22.90 -3.37 17.80
N GLN A 264 -22.96 -3.28 16.47
CA GLN A 264 -23.78 -4.18 15.66
C GLN A 264 -23.34 -5.64 15.82
N MET A 265 -22.03 -5.89 15.74
CA MET A 265 -21.49 -7.24 15.93
C MET A 265 -21.73 -7.76 17.35
N ALA A 266 -21.53 -6.93 18.38
CA ALA A 266 -21.78 -7.31 19.78
C ALA A 266 -23.25 -7.69 20.02
N LYS A 267 -24.20 -6.98 19.39
CA LYS A 267 -25.63 -7.35 19.42
C LYS A 267 -25.91 -8.67 18.73
N LYS A 268 -25.25 -8.94 17.61
CA LYS A 268 -25.46 -10.15 16.79
C LYS A 268 -24.79 -11.39 17.40
N PHE A 269 -23.68 -11.22 18.10
CA PHE A 269 -22.88 -12.28 18.69
C PHE A 269 -22.71 -12.07 20.21
N PRO A 270 -23.78 -12.23 21.01
CA PRO A 270 -23.76 -11.89 22.45
C PRO A 270 -22.84 -12.77 23.31
N ARG A 271 -22.31 -13.86 22.75
CA ARG A 271 -21.32 -14.74 23.41
C ARG A 271 -19.88 -14.35 23.13
N VAL A 272 -19.65 -13.46 22.16
CA VAL A 272 -18.31 -13.01 21.76
C VAL A 272 -18.02 -11.71 22.47
N LYS A 273 -16.83 -11.60 23.08
CA LYS A 273 -16.39 -10.33 23.67
C LYS A 273 -15.82 -9.41 22.61
N PHE A 274 -16.35 -8.19 22.56
CA PHE A 274 -15.89 -7.14 21.68
C PHE A 274 -15.22 -6.04 22.49
N VAL A 275 -14.01 -5.67 22.11
CA VAL A 275 -13.25 -4.56 22.70
C VAL A 275 -12.96 -3.53 21.63
N VAL A 276 -13.16 -2.26 21.96
CA VAL A 276 -12.84 -1.13 21.10
C VAL A 276 -11.67 -0.36 21.68
N SER A 277 -10.60 -0.25 20.89
CA SER A 277 -9.36 0.39 21.31
C SER A 277 -8.63 1.04 20.14
N GLU A 278 -8.16 2.27 20.35
CA GLU A 278 -7.28 2.99 19.42
C GLU A 278 -5.93 2.27 19.25
N LYS A 279 -5.48 1.55 20.29
CA LYS A 279 -4.24 0.74 20.28
C LYS A 279 -4.59 -0.74 20.39
N ARG A 280 -4.15 -1.54 19.41
CA ARG A 280 -4.48 -2.98 19.35
C ARG A 280 -3.83 -3.81 20.46
N VAL A 281 -2.59 -3.53 20.82
CA VAL A 281 -1.85 -4.26 21.88
C VAL A 281 -2.58 -4.24 23.23
N PRO A 282 -2.98 -3.08 23.79
CA PRO A 282 -3.80 -3.04 25.00
C PRO A 282 -5.14 -3.77 24.88
N GLY A 283 -5.80 -3.70 23.71
CA GLY A 283 -7.07 -4.40 23.46
C GLY A 283 -6.92 -5.92 23.56
N VAL A 284 -5.86 -6.46 22.94
CA VAL A 284 -5.53 -7.89 22.99
C VAL A 284 -5.18 -8.31 24.43
N GLN A 285 -4.36 -7.55 25.14
CA GLN A 285 -3.99 -7.83 26.53
C GLN A 285 -5.22 -7.85 27.45
N HIS A 286 -6.15 -6.91 27.26
CA HIS A 286 -7.37 -6.85 28.06
C HIS A 286 -8.23 -8.11 27.87
N LEU A 287 -8.42 -8.55 26.63
CA LEU A 287 -9.15 -9.78 26.33
C LEU A 287 -8.49 -11.02 26.98
N LEU A 288 -7.17 -11.13 26.87
CA LEU A 288 -6.42 -12.27 27.44
C LEU A 288 -6.43 -12.31 28.97
N ASN A 289 -6.55 -11.17 29.64
CA ASN A 289 -6.58 -11.11 31.10
C ASN A 289 -7.94 -11.51 31.69
N GLN A 290 -9.02 -11.43 30.92
CA GLN A 290 -10.37 -11.67 31.41
C GLN A 290 -10.91 -13.04 31.02
N GLU A 291 -10.46 -13.59 29.89
CA GLU A 291 -11.08 -14.79 29.30
C GLU A 291 -10.04 -15.80 28.83
N LYS A 292 -10.42 -17.08 28.90
CA LYS A 292 -9.66 -18.15 28.25
C LYS A 292 -10.06 -18.25 26.79
N LEU A 293 -9.51 -17.36 25.97
CA LEU A 293 -9.76 -17.34 24.54
C LEU A 293 -8.93 -18.40 23.81
N THR A 294 -9.49 -18.88 22.70
CA THR A 294 -8.83 -19.79 21.75
C THR A 294 -8.32 -19.07 20.50
N CYS A 295 -8.91 -17.91 20.17
CA CYS A 295 -8.51 -17.07 19.04
C CYS A 295 -8.92 -15.61 19.31
N ILE A 296 -8.16 -14.66 18.74
CA ILE A 296 -8.55 -13.24 18.68
C ILE A 296 -8.62 -12.78 17.23
N ILE A 297 -9.69 -12.08 16.88
CA ILE A 297 -9.85 -11.42 15.59
C ILE A 297 -9.59 -9.93 15.75
N LEU A 298 -8.68 -9.38 14.94
CA LEU A 298 -8.47 -7.95 14.83
C LEU A 298 -9.28 -7.44 13.64
N ASP A 299 -10.35 -6.73 13.93
CA ASP A 299 -11.20 -6.09 12.94
C ASP A 299 -10.59 -4.74 12.50
N ASP A 300 -10.64 -4.48 11.20
CA ASP A 300 -9.98 -3.34 10.55
C ASP A 300 -8.49 -3.18 10.93
N ALA A 301 -7.74 -4.27 10.76
CA ALA A 301 -6.34 -4.42 11.09
C ALA A 301 -5.51 -4.84 9.86
N TYR A 302 -4.96 -3.84 9.17
CA TYR A 302 -3.82 -4.00 8.26
C TYR A 302 -2.85 -2.81 8.34
N GLN A 303 -3.39 -1.61 8.57
CA GLN A 303 -2.60 -0.40 8.83
C GLN A 303 -1.96 -0.39 10.24
N HIS A 304 -2.44 -1.24 11.15
CA HIS A 304 -1.90 -1.36 12.50
C HIS A 304 -0.88 -2.51 12.59
N ARG A 305 0.40 -2.19 12.37
CA ARG A 305 1.53 -3.16 12.37
C ARG A 305 2.04 -3.57 13.76
N TYR A 306 1.47 -3.01 14.83
CA TYR A 306 1.93 -3.20 16.21
C TYR A 306 1.55 -4.55 16.84
N VAL A 307 0.68 -5.33 16.21
CA VAL A 307 0.39 -6.72 16.62
C VAL A 307 0.80 -7.66 15.49
N LYS A 308 1.64 -8.64 15.82
CA LYS A 308 2.03 -9.70 14.89
C LYS A 308 0.95 -10.77 14.89
N ALA A 309 0.08 -10.76 13.88
CA ALA A 309 -0.95 -11.76 13.72
C ALA A 309 -0.36 -13.05 13.13
N GLY A 310 -0.95 -14.19 13.50
CA GLY A 310 -0.59 -15.48 12.91
C GLY A 310 -1.14 -15.64 11.48
N PHE A 311 -2.25 -14.95 11.18
CA PHE A 311 -2.89 -14.99 9.87
C PHE A 311 -3.47 -13.61 9.48
N TYR A 312 -3.34 -13.24 8.21
CA TYR A 312 -3.83 -11.96 7.68
C TYR A 312 -4.83 -12.22 6.54
N LEU A 313 -6.05 -11.67 6.67
CA LEU A 313 -7.09 -11.68 5.65
C LEU A 313 -7.24 -10.29 5.08
N LEU A 314 -6.64 -10.06 3.91
CA LEU A 314 -6.64 -8.77 3.24
C LEU A 314 -7.70 -8.74 2.14
N LEU A 315 -8.70 -7.89 2.33
CA LEU A 315 -9.80 -7.74 1.40
C LEU A 315 -9.50 -6.63 0.41
N SER A 316 -9.74 -6.90 -0.87
CA SER A 316 -9.71 -5.90 -1.91
C SER A 316 -11.00 -6.01 -2.71
N THR A 317 -11.49 -4.87 -3.18
CA THR A 317 -12.42 -4.87 -4.31
C THR A 317 -11.66 -5.37 -5.54
N TRP A 318 -12.26 -6.33 -6.24
CA TRP A 318 -11.84 -6.68 -7.58
C TRP A 318 -12.55 -5.72 -8.54
N GLN A 319 -11.78 -4.83 -9.16
CA GLN A 319 -12.21 -4.03 -10.32
C GLN A 319 -11.14 -4.16 -11.39
#